data_AF-A0A9W9FFD2-F1
#
_entry.id   AF-A0A9W9FFD2-F1
#
_cell.length_a   1.000
_cell.length_b   1.000
_cell.length_c   1.000
_cell.angle_alpha   90.00
_cell.angle_beta   90.00
_cell.angle_gamma   90.00
#
_symmetry.space_group_name_H-M   'P 1'
#
loop_
_entity.id
_entity.type
_entity.pdbx_description
1 polymer ?
#
loop_
_entity_poly.entity_id
_entity_poly.type
_entity_poly.pdbx_seq_one_letter_code
_entity_poly.pdbx_strand_id
1 'polypeptide(L)'
;MRKDNFTRVRRTWLGLLNIVLAIATSLRSEGDLPAGKRIQESDIYIQRANGLCDRDSKRNASLEMVQYLLILGQYLQGTQKSVLAWTTHGLAISAAFQLGLHSPEANRRFSSLEGEIRKRTWHGCPLIHVIYQNTQYDIRPTMYYSRIICETGDASQRYASGWLVLLPRQCKLNYSAPVWAVNPCLYGVLERKLYVVMFNVLDSCYCQNPGFDQSFSTASIVPQILEGERQLEEWYAQTESELGIRLWHELLLAEDLAKMDQQSTICHLFGIVLSVRYHNLRILLYHEFLESFLGSCSHGPAQSTAGFSWRSLITQIEFTGVQNCIESAKSIISTVHTITSSIGWQRGLLGAWNYSLYYIEFFSRVVNVWNFISHLS
;
A
#
# COMPACT_ATOMS: atom_id res chain seq x y z
N MET A 1 3.37 -42.49 10.69
CA MET A 1 3.02 -41.50 9.64
C MET A 1 4.16 -41.26 8.65
N ARG A 2 4.79 -42.31 8.11
CA ARG A 2 5.95 -42.18 7.20
C ARG A 2 5.82 -43.15 6.02
N LYS A 3 4.62 -43.25 5.40
CA LYS A 3 4.39 -44.28 4.38
C LYS A 3 3.36 -43.97 3.28
N ASP A 4 3.02 -42.70 3.06
CA ASP A 4 2.40 -42.27 1.79
C ASP A 4 3.10 -40.99 1.32
N ASN A 5 4.03 -41.15 0.37
CA ASN A 5 4.63 -39.99 -0.29
C ASN A 5 3.53 -39.36 -1.16
N PHE A 6 3.00 -38.21 -0.75
CA PHE A 6 2.22 -37.32 -1.60
C PHE A 6 3.11 -36.82 -2.75
N THR A 7 3.40 -37.68 -3.74
CA THR A 7 4.24 -37.37 -4.91
C THR A 7 3.51 -36.54 -5.97
N ARG A 8 2.20 -36.33 -5.83
CA ARG A 8 1.38 -35.62 -6.81
C ARG A 8 1.36 -34.10 -6.66
N VAL A 9 1.74 -33.55 -5.51
CA VAL A 9 1.62 -32.10 -5.26
C VAL A 9 3.00 -31.47 -5.19
N ARG A 10 3.22 -30.43 -6.01
CA ARG A 10 4.48 -29.67 -6.01
C ARG A 10 4.71 -29.05 -4.63
N ARG A 11 5.95 -29.13 -4.14
CA ARG A 11 6.36 -28.53 -2.85
C ARG A 11 6.08 -27.03 -2.80
N THR A 12 6.32 -26.33 -3.90
CA THR A 12 6.05 -24.89 -4.05
C THR A 12 4.58 -24.55 -3.91
N TRP A 13 3.69 -25.37 -4.47
CA TRP A 13 2.25 -25.21 -4.32
C TRP A 13 1.80 -25.42 -2.87
N LEU A 14 2.33 -26.45 -2.20
CA LEU A 14 2.04 -26.67 -0.77
C LEU A 14 2.59 -25.52 0.09
N GLY A 15 3.76 -24.99 -0.23
CA GLY A 15 4.30 -23.82 0.45
C GLY A 15 3.43 -22.57 0.25
N LEU A 16 2.96 -22.35 -0.97
CA LEU A 16 2.01 -21.27 -1.30
C LEU A 16 0.69 -21.40 -0.51
N LEU A 17 0.14 -22.60 -0.43
CA LEU A 17 -1.07 -22.85 0.37
C LEU A 17 -0.82 -22.57 1.86
N ASN A 18 0.31 -23.03 2.41
CA ASN A 18 0.63 -22.79 3.82
C ASN A 18 0.80 -21.29 4.12
N ILE A 19 1.43 -20.49 3.25
CA ILE A 19 1.54 -19.04 3.50
C ILE A 19 0.18 -18.34 3.43
N VAL A 20 -0.72 -18.75 2.52
CA VAL A 20 -2.09 -18.23 2.46
C VAL A 20 -2.87 -18.56 3.74
N LEU A 21 -2.74 -19.79 4.24
CA LEU A 21 -3.35 -20.21 5.51
C LEU A 21 -2.78 -19.45 6.71
N ALA A 22 -1.47 -19.17 6.71
CA ALA A 22 -0.84 -18.37 7.75
C ALA A 22 -1.46 -16.96 7.82
N ILE A 23 -1.55 -16.28 6.67
CA ILE A 23 -2.20 -14.96 6.59
C ILE A 23 -3.67 -15.06 7.01
N ALA A 24 -4.45 -15.98 6.45
CA ALA A 24 -5.86 -16.12 6.83
C ALA A 24 -6.03 -16.33 8.35
N THR A 25 -5.14 -17.10 8.97
CA THR A 25 -5.15 -17.35 10.42
C THR A 25 -4.78 -16.11 11.23
N SER A 26 -3.80 -15.33 10.78
CA SER A 26 -3.39 -14.08 11.45
C SER A 26 -4.46 -12.99 11.34
N LEU A 27 -5.23 -13.00 10.25
CA LEU A 27 -6.28 -12.02 9.93
C LEU A 27 -7.67 -12.40 10.44
N ARG A 28 -7.82 -13.59 11.01
CA ARG A 28 -9.11 -14.06 11.54
C ARG A 28 -9.56 -13.12 12.68
N SER A 29 -10.64 -12.39 12.42
CA SER A 29 -11.30 -11.52 13.41
C SER A 29 -12.47 -12.23 14.12
N GLU A 30 -12.88 -13.41 13.63
CA GLU A 30 -13.98 -14.18 14.19
C GLU A 30 -13.56 -14.97 15.44
N GLY A 31 -14.26 -14.69 16.54
CA GLY A 31 -14.08 -15.34 17.85
C GLY A 31 -13.11 -14.60 18.78
N ASP A 32 -13.36 -14.69 20.09
CA ASP A 32 -12.57 -14.06 21.18
C ASP A 32 -11.13 -14.60 21.30
N LEU A 33 -10.58 -15.26 20.27
CA LEU A 33 -9.22 -15.74 20.27
C LEU A 33 -8.26 -14.56 20.41
N PRO A 34 -7.44 -14.48 21.46
CA PRO A 34 -6.48 -13.39 21.65
C PRO A 34 -5.49 -13.32 20.49
N ALA A 35 -5.03 -12.11 20.14
CA ALA A 35 -4.08 -11.89 19.05
C ALA A 35 -2.83 -12.78 19.16
N GLY A 36 -2.29 -12.97 20.37
CA GLY A 36 -1.14 -13.84 20.61
C GLY A 36 -1.35 -15.30 20.19
N LYS A 37 -2.55 -15.86 20.39
CA LYS A 37 -2.88 -17.22 19.93
C LYS A 37 -2.98 -17.30 18.41
N ARG A 38 -3.55 -16.29 17.76
CA ARG A 38 -3.63 -16.23 16.29
C ARG A 38 -2.25 -16.18 15.64
N ILE A 39 -1.32 -15.41 16.23
CA ILE A 39 0.08 -15.36 15.78
C ILE A 39 0.75 -16.73 15.94
N GLN A 40 0.57 -17.39 17.09
CA GLN A 40 1.12 -18.72 17.33
C GLN A 40 0.59 -19.77 16.35
N GLU A 41 -0.71 -19.77 16.05
CA GLU A 41 -1.31 -20.67 15.05
C GLU A 41 -0.81 -20.37 13.63
N SER A 42 -0.70 -19.09 13.27
CA SER A 42 -0.14 -18.64 11.99
C SER A 42 1.31 -19.13 11.81
N ASP A 43 2.13 -19.03 12.85
CA ASP A 43 3.55 -19.42 12.81
C ASP A 43 3.75 -20.90 12.46
N ILE A 44 2.83 -21.79 12.83
CA ILE A 44 2.88 -23.20 12.44
C ILE A 44 2.84 -23.35 10.91
N TYR A 45 1.96 -22.59 10.26
CA TYR A 45 1.85 -22.59 8.80
C TYR A 45 3.07 -21.94 8.14
N ILE A 46 3.61 -20.86 8.72
CA ILE A 46 4.86 -20.24 8.23
C ILE A 46 6.03 -21.23 8.26
N GLN A 47 6.22 -21.93 9.38
CA GLN A 47 7.30 -22.91 9.52
C GLN A 47 7.18 -24.03 8.48
N ARG A 48 5.95 -24.49 8.20
CA ARG A 48 5.69 -25.48 7.14
C ARG A 48 6.01 -24.90 5.76
N ALA A 49 5.60 -23.67 5.47
CA ALA A 49 5.82 -23.01 4.20
C ALA A 49 7.33 -22.84 3.90
N ASN A 50 8.09 -22.32 4.87
CA ASN A 50 9.53 -22.17 4.79
C ASN A 50 10.24 -23.53 4.64
N GLY A 51 9.86 -24.54 5.43
CA GLY A 51 10.40 -25.89 5.31
C GLY A 51 10.16 -26.56 3.94
N LEU A 52 9.15 -26.10 3.20
CA LEU A 52 8.85 -26.55 1.85
C LEU A 52 9.64 -25.79 0.78
N CYS A 53 9.74 -24.46 0.90
CA CYS A 53 10.21 -23.55 -0.16
C CYS A 53 11.62 -22.97 0.03
N ASP A 54 12.20 -22.92 1.24
CA ASP A 54 13.43 -22.16 1.52
C ASP A 54 14.65 -22.58 0.70
N ARG A 55 14.77 -23.88 0.40
CA ARG A 55 15.87 -24.40 -0.41
C ARG A 55 15.70 -24.06 -1.89
N ASP A 56 14.45 -24.09 -2.36
CA ASP A 56 14.12 -23.96 -3.78
C ASP A 56 13.99 -22.47 -4.17
N SER A 57 13.66 -21.58 -3.22
CA SER A 57 13.51 -20.14 -3.44
C SER A 57 14.77 -19.43 -3.93
N LYS A 58 15.94 -19.98 -3.62
CA LYS A 58 17.25 -19.44 -4.04
C LYS A 58 17.77 -20.05 -5.34
N ARG A 59 17.18 -21.17 -5.81
CA ARG A 59 17.76 -21.99 -6.88
C ARG A 59 16.86 -22.09 -8.10
N ASN A 60 15.54 -22.04 -7.92
CA ASN A 60 14.57 -22.30 -8.97
C ASN A 60 13.60 -21.11 -9.08
N ALA A 61 13.64 -20.41 -10.21
CA ALA A 61 12.62 -19.42 -10.55
C ALA A 61 11.40 -20.13 -11.15
N SER A 62 10.24 -20.02 -10.49
CA SER A 62 8.95 -20.44 -11.02
C SER A 62 7.89 -19.40 -10.65
N LEU A 63 6.77 -19.38 -11.39
CA LEU A 63 5.69 -18.44 -11.12
C LEU A 63 5.14 -18.60 -9.70
N GLU A 64 4.96 -19.84 -9.25
CA GLU A 64 4.51 -20.16 -7.90
C GLU A 64 5.52 -19.70 -6.84
N MET A 65 6.83 -19.74 -7.14
CA MET A 65 7.85 -19.23 -6.23
C MET A 65 7.79 -17.70 -6.13
N VAL A 66 7.59 -16.99 -7.24
CA VAL A 66 7.39 -15.53 -7.20
C VAL A 66 6.17 -15.20 -6.35
N GLN A 67 5.04 -15.87 -6.57
CA GLN A 67 3.82 -15.69 -5.78
C GLN A 67 4.05 -15.98 -4.30
N TYR A 68 4.74 -17.08 -3.97
CA TYR A 68 5.11 -17.43 -2.61
C TYR A 68 5.94 -16.34 -1.94
N LEU A 69 6.99 -15.86 -2.61
CA LEU A 69 7.89 -14.83 -2.07
C LEU A 69 7.18 -13.48 -1.88
N LEU A 70 6.26 -13.09 -2.79
CA LEU A 70 5.46 -11.88 -2.63
C LEU A 70 4.55 -11.96 -1.39
N ILE A 71 3.84 -13.07 -1.22
CA ILE A 71 2.94 -13.28 -0.07
C ILE A 71 3.74 -13.41 1.24
N LEU A 72 4.87 -14.10 1.22
CA LEU A 72 5.78 -14.20 2.37
C LEU A 72 6.34 -12.83 2.75
N GLY A 73 6.74 -12.02 1.77
CA GLY A 73 7.15 -10.64 2.00
C GLY A 73 6.04 -9.87 2.73
N GLN A 74 4.80 -9.93 2.21
CA GLN A 74 3.66 -9.25 2.82
C GLN A 74 3.41 -9.68 4.28
N TYR A 75 3.57 -10.97 4.58
CA TYR A 75 3.49 -11.46 5.97
C TYR A 75 4.60 -10.87 6.83
N LEU A 76 5.85 -10.96 6.36
CA LEU A 76 7.03 -10.50 7.10
C LEU A 76 7.03 -9.00 7.36
N GLN A 77 6.45 -8.20 6.44
CA GLN A 77 6.23 -6.77 6.65
C GLN A 77 5.42 -6.50 7.92
N GLY A 78 4.47 -7.38 8.27
CA GLY A 78 3.70 -7.29 9.51
C GLY A 78 4.40 -7.84 10.75
N THR A 79 5.69 -8.15 10.66
CA THR A 79 6.48 -8.68 11.78
C THR A 79 7.70 -7.80 12.02
N GLN A 80 8.41 -7.99 13.13
CA GLN A 80 9.66 -7.29 13.43
C GLN A 80 10.86 -7.78 12.56
N LYS A 81 10.61 -8.35 11.38
CA LYS A 81 11.63 -8.95 10.51
C LYS A 81 11.79 -8.16 9.20
N SER A 82 11.95 -6.84 9.32
CA SER A 82 12.09 -5.89 8.21
C SER A 82 13.14 -6.29 7.18
N VAL A 83 14.34 -6.65 7.63
CA VAL A 83 15.45 -7.07 6.77
C VAL A 83 15.09 -8.30 5.95
N LEU A 84 14.47 -9.31 6.57
CA LEU A 84 14.05 -10.52 5.89
C LEU A 84 12.93 -10.25 4.88
N ALA A 85 11.99 -9.36 5.21
CA ALA A 85 10.91 -8.94 4.32
C ALA A 85 11.48 -8.34 3.02
N TRP A 86 12.44 -7.43 3.16
CA TRP A 86 13.15 -6.82 2.02
C TRP A 86 13.96 -7.82 1.21
N THR A 87 14.73 -8.71 1.85
CA THR A 87 15.52 -9.73 1.14
C THR A 87 14.61 -10.66 0.35
N THR A 88 13.52 -11.13 0.96
CA THR A 88 12.49 -11.96 0.30
C THR A 88 11.90 -11.24 -0.90
N HIS A 89 11.62 -9.95 -0.78
CA HIS A 89 11.09 -9.14 -1.86
C HIS A 89 12.09 -8.98 -3.03
N GLY A 90 13.37 -8.73 -2.75
CA GLY A 90 14.42 -8.69 -3.77
C GLY A 90 14.57 -10.02 -4.52
N LEU A 91 14.41 -11.15 -3.83
CA LEU A 91 14.37 -12.48 -4.46
C LEU A 91 13.15 -12.64 -5.39
N ALA A 92 11.98 -12.16 -4.98
CA ALA A 92 10.76 -12.21 -5.79
C ALA A 92 10.94 -11.44 -7.11
N ILE A 93 11.49 -10.22 -7.03
CA ILE A 93 11.79 -9.39 -8.21
C ILE A 93 12.80 -10.09 -9.11
N SER A 94 13.89 -10.59 -8.54
CA SER A 94 14.94 -11.29 -9.30
C SER A 94 14.39 -12.49 -10.07
N ALA A 95 13.55 -13.31 -9.41
CA ALA A 95 12.90 -14.45 -10.03
C ALA A 95 11.88 -14.02 -11.11
N ALA A 96 11.13 -12.93 -10.89
CA ALA A 96 10.20 -12.38 -11.87
C ALA A 96 10.92 -11.90 -13.15
N PHE A 97 12.09 -11.28 -13.01
CA PHE A 97 12.94 -10.90 -14.14
C PHE A 97 13.46 -12.12 -14.89
N GLN A 98 13.98 -13.13 -14.20
CA GLN A 98 14.45 -14.38 -14.81
C GLN A 98 13.35 -15.07 -15.64
N LEU A 99 12.10 -14.99 -15.19
CA LEU A 99 10.94 -15.55 -15.90
C LEU A 99 10.39 -14.66 -17.02
N GLY A 100 10.90 -13.44 -17.17
CA GLY A 100 10.40 -12.45 -18.13
C GLY A 100 8.97 -12.00 -17.84
N LEU A 101 8.52 -11.96 -16.57
CA LEU A 101 7.13 -11.59 -16.25
C LEU A 101 6.79 -10.15 -16.67
N HIS A 102 7.79 -9.28 -16.69
CA HIS A 102 7.70 -7.87 -17.05
C HIS A 102 7.51 -7.62 -18.56
N SER A 103 7.92 -8.56 -19.42
CA SER A 103 7.92 -8.34 -20.87
C SER A 103 6.62 -8.85 -21.52
N PRO A 104 5.85 -7.97 -22.20
CA PRO A 104 4.69 -8.40 -22.98
C PRO A 104 5.06 -9.44 -24.03
N GLU A 105 6.21 -9.28 -24.70
CA GLU A 105 6.74 -10.19 -25.72
C GLU A 105 7.03 -11.57 -25.14
N ALA A 106 7.70 -11.63 -23.99
CA ALA A 106 7.97 -12.89 -23.30
C ALA A 106 6.67 -13.59 -22.84
N ASN A 107 5.60 -12.83 -22.64
CA ASN A 107 4.27 -13.35 -22.29
C ASN A 107 3.45 -13.85 -23.50
N ARG A 108 3.76 -13.45 -24.74
CA ARG A 108 3.00 -13.84 -25.95
C ARG A 108 2.97 -15.34 -26.22
N ARG A 109 3.96 -16.08 -25.72
CA ARG A 109 4.06 -17.55 -25.88
C ARG A 109 3.11 -18.34 -24.98
N PHE A 110 2.45 -17.68 -24.02
CA PHE A 110 1.55 -18.33 -23.07
C PHE A 110 0.09 -18.15 -23.47
N SER A 111 -0.80 -18.99 -22.93
CA SER A 111 -2.24 -18.82 -23.10
C SER A 111 -2.72 -17.49 -22.51
N SER A 112 -3.86 -16.99 -22.96
CA SER A 112 -4.42 -15.72 -22.44
C SER A 112 -4.58 -15.75 -20.91
N LEU A 113 -5.03 -16.87 -20.34
CA LEU A 113 -5.17 -17.02 -18.89
C LEU A 113 -3.82 -16.97 -18.17
N GLU A 114 -2.84 -17.75 -18.62
CA GLU A 114 -1.50 -17.79 -18.01
C GLU A 114 -0.80 -16.43 -18.16
N GLY A 115 -0.94 -15.78 -19.31
CA GLY A 115 -0.48 -14.42 -19.56
C GLY A 115 -1.07 -13.42 -18.55
N GLU A 116 -2.37 -13.48 -18.26
CA GLU A 116 -2.98 -12.64 -17.22
C GLU A 116 -2.42 -12.92 -15.82
N ILE A 117 -2.24 -14.19 -15.44
CA ILE A 117 -1.68 -14.56 -14.13
C ILE A 117 -0.24 -14.02 -14.00
N ARG A 118 0.58 -14.18 -15.06
CA ARG A 118 1.95 -13.66 -15.12
C ARG A 118 2.00 -12.14 -15.01
N LYS A 119 1.14 -11.43 -15.75
CA LYS A 119 1.01 -9.97 -15.66
C LYS A 119 0.60 -9.52 -14.27
N ARG A 120 -0.42 -10.13 -13.67
CA ARG A 120 -0.87 -9.80 -12.30
C ARG A 120 0.21 -10.05 -11.26
N THR A 121 0.94 -11.16 -11.40
CA THR A 121 2.06 -11.49 -10.52
C THR A 121 3.19 -10.46 -10.67
N TRP A 122 3.50 -10.04 -11.90
CA TRP A 122 4.45 -8.95 -12.16
C TRP A 122 4.03 -7.67 -11.46
N HIS A 123 2.77 -7.24 -11.61
CA HIS A 123 2.27 -6.02 -10.99
C HIS A 123 2.23 -6.06 -9.45
N GLY A 124 2.21 -7.25 -8.84
CA GLY A 124 2.37 -7.41 -7.39
C GLY A 124 3.78 -7.04 -6.89
N CYS A 125 4.82 -7.19 -7.72
CA CYS A 125 6.18 -6.80 -7.37
C CYS A 125 6.34 -5.28 -7.11
N PRO A 126 6.05 -4.37 -8.06
CA PRO A 126 6.14 -2.93 -7.81
C PRO A 126 5.28 -2.46 -6.65
N LEU A 127 4.07 -2.99 -6.56
CA LEU A 127 3.12 -2.65 -5.52
C LEU A 127 3.75 -2.81 -4.13
N ILE A 128 4.31 -4.00 -3.88
CA ILE A 128 4.97 -4.31 -2.62
C ILE A 128 6.26 -3.49 -2.43
N HIS A 129 6.98 -3.17 -3.51
CA HIS A 129 8.19 -2.35 -3.43
C HIS A 129 7.92 -0.96 -2.86
N VAL A 130 6.92 -0.27 -3.41
CA VAL A 130 6.54 1.08 -2.98
C VAL A 130 6.01 1.04 -1.54
N ILE A 131 5.29 -0.03 -1.15
CA ILE A 131 4.88 -0.22 0.24
C ILE A 131 6.09 -0.28 1.19
N TYR A 132 7.15 -1.01 0.84
CA TYR A 132 8.35 -1.09 1.69
C TYR A 132 9.07 0.26 1.83
N GLN A 133 9.18 1.03 0.75
CA GLN A 133 9.80 2.37 0.80
C GLN A 133 9.06 3.32 1.76
N ASN A 134 7.74 3.19 1.85
CA ASN A 134 6.91 4.02 2.71
C ASN A 134 6.81 3.55 4.16
N THR A 135 7.18 2.29 4.43
CA THR A 135 6.98 1.65 5.74
C THR A 135 8.28 1.31 6.46
N GLN A 136 9.43 1.73 5.96
CA GLN A 136 10.70 1.55 6.65
C GLN A 136 11.57 2.79 6.50
N TYR A 137 11.76 3.51 7.61
CA TYR A 137 12.73 4.61 7.77
C TYR A 137 14.19 4.21 7.52
N ASP A 138 14.47 2.92 7.35
CA ASP A 138 15.77 2.50 6.87
C ASP A 138 15.87 2.81 5.39
N ILE A 139 16.70 3.81 5.08
CA ILE A 139 17.27 4.20 3.79
C ILE A 139 17.71 2.94 3.03
N ARG A 140 16.76 2.29 2.33
CA ARG A 140 17.05 1.19 1.43
C ARG A 140 17.08 1.81 0.05
N PRO A 141 18.25 1.81 -0.63
CA PRO A 141 18.37 2.44 -1.92
C PRO A 141 17.31 1.87 -2.84
N THR A 142 16.55 2.77 -3.47
CA THR A 142 15.60 2.41 -4.50
C THR A 142 16.34 1.62 -5.56
N MET A 143 15.97 0.34 -5.68
CA MET A 143 16.55 -0.47 -6.72
C MET A 143 16.09 0.09 -8.07
N TYR A 144 16.98 0.08 -9.06
CA TYR A 144 16.80 0.52 -10.46
C TYR A 144 15.48 0.06 -11.14
N TYR A 145 14.79 -0.90 -10.54
CA TYR A 145 13.50 -1.43 -10.96
C TYR A 145 12.35 -0.40 -10.93
N SER A 146 12.43 0.65 -10.11
CA SER A 146 11.46 1.76 -10.04
C SER A 146 11.11 2.37 -11.42
N ARG A 147 12.12 2.53 -12.28
CA ARG A 147 11.93 3.10 -13.62
C ARG A 147 11.24 2.15 -14.59
N ILE A 148 11.57 0.85 -14.53
CA ILE A 148 10.92 -0.22 -15.32
C ILE A 148 9.43 -0.35 -14.94
N ILE A 149 9.11 -0.06 -13.68
CA ILE A 149 7.75 -0.08 -13.14
C ILE A 149 6.88 1.05 -13.74
N CYS A 150 7.43 2.25 -13.93
CA CYS A 150 6.72 3.36 -14.59
C CYS A 150 6.66 3.23 -16.11
N GLU A 151 7.72 2.75 -16.77
CA GLU A 151 7.71 2.54 -18.22
C GLU A 151 6.73 1.40 -18.62
N THR A 152 6.51 0.41 -17.76
CA THR A 152 5.42 -0.57 -17.93
C THR A 152 4.04 0.01 -17.57
N GLY A 153 3.98 1.09 -16.78
CA GLY A 153 2.79 1.89 -16.48
C GLY A 153 2.24 2.62 -17.71
N ASP A 154 3.08 3.30 -18.47
CA ASP A 154 2.69 3.99 -19.72
C ASP A 154 2.26 3.02 -20.83
N ALA A 155 2.92 1.85 -20.92
CA ALA A 155 2.42 0.78 -21.79
C ALA A 155 1.06 0.24 -21.31
N SER A 156 0.82 0.19 -19.99
CA SER A 156 -0.43 -0.30 -19.40
C SER A 156 -1.62 0.67 -19.54
N GLN A 157 -1.40 1.97 -19.71
CA GLN A 157 -2.45 2.93 -20.11
C GLN A 157 -3.01 2.61 -21.50
N ARG A 158 -2.16 2.16 -22.45
CA ARG A 158 -2.64 1.67 -23.76
C ARG A 158 -3.40 0.34 -23.68
N TYR A 159 -3.20 -0.44 -22.62
CA TYR A 159 -3.94 -1.67 -22.36
C TYR A 159 -5.15 -1.47 -21.44
N ALA A 160 -5.37 -0.29 -20.84
CA ALA A 160 -6.54 0.05 -20.00
C ALA A 160 -7.87 -0.36 -20.68
N SER A 161 -7.95 -0.19 -22.00
CA SER A 161 -9.06 -0.59 -22.87
C SER A 161 -9.22 -2.11 -23.06
N GLY A 162 -8.17 -2.91 -22.81
CA GLY A 162 -8.19 -4.37 -22.88
C GLY A 162 -8.51 -5.09 -21.57
N TRP A 163 -8.46 -4.40 -20.41
CA TRP A 163 -8.73 -5.04 -19.09
C TRP A 163 -10.22 -5.33 -18.86
N LEU A 164 -11.13 -4.73 -19.63
CA LEU A 164 -12.54 -5.12 -19.66
C LEU A 164 -12.82 -6.41 -20.45
N VAL A 165 -11.87 -6.90 -21.26
CA VAL A 165 -12.16 -7.89 -22.33
C VAL A 165 -11.96 -9.35 -21.90
N LEU A 166 -11.36 -9.63 -20.73
CA LEU A 166 -11.19 -11.01 -20.24
C LEU A 166 -11.82 -11.24 -18.86
N LEU A 167 -13.02 -10.70 -18.66
CA LEU A 167 -14.01 -11.40 -17.84
C LEU A 167 -14.19 -12.81 -18.43
N PRO A 168 -14.46 -13.85 -17.62
CA PRO A 168 -15.07 -15.05 -18.17
C PRO A 168 -16.26 -14.59 -19.00
N ARG A 169 -16.35 -15.01 -20.28
CA ARG A 169 -17.42 -14.64 -21.23
C ARG A 169 -18.86 -14.87 -20.73
N GLN A 170 -19.02 -15.42 -19.52
CA GLN A 170 -20.29 -15.62 -18.83
C GLN A 170 -20.66 -14.48 -17.85
N CYS A 171 -19.72 -13.65 -17.39
CA CYS A 171 -20.05 -12.43 -16.65
C CYS A 171 -20.27 -11.29 -17.64
N LYS A 172 -21.41 -11.31 -18.33
CA LYS A 172 -21.97 -10.09 -18.89
C LYS A 172 -22.04 -9.08 -17.74
N LEU A 173 -21.45 -7.89 -17.94
CA LEU A 173 -21.77 -6.69 -17.15
C LEU A 173 -23.25 -6.42 -17.32
N ASN A 174 -24.07 -7.14 -16.57
CA ASN A 174 -25.41 -6.68 -16.29
C ASN A 174 -25.21 -5.48 -15.38
N TYR A 175 -25.55 -4.29 -15.87
CA TYR A 175 -25.66 -3.04 -15.09
C TYR A 175 -26.65 -3.13 -13.91
N SER A 176 -27.21 -4.32 -13.66
CA SER A 176 -28.06 -4.69 -12.52
C SER A 176 -27.37 -5.59 -11.50
N ALA A 177 -26.07 -5.90 -11.65
CA ALA A 177 -25.31 -6.59 -10.61
C ALA A 177 -25.08 -5.62 -9.43
N PRO A 178 -25.46 -5.98 -8.20
CA PRO A 178 -25.35 -5.11 -7.05
C PRO A 178 -23.88 -4.76 -6.73
N VAL A 179 -23.66 -3.56 -6.20
CA VAL A 179 -22.33 -2.97 -5.91
C VAL A 179 -21.42 -3.90 -5.12
N TRP A 180 -21.95 -4.81 -4.29
CA TRP A 180 -21.16 -5.82 -3.57
C TRP A 180 -20.40 -6.82 -4.46
N ALA A 181 -20.75 -6.91 -5.74
CA ALA A 181 -20.01 -7.65 -6.75
C ALA A 181 -18.80 -6.85 -7.28
N VAL A 182 -18.19 -5.96 -6.47
CA VAL A 182 -16.90 -5.35 -6.78
C VAL A 182 -15.93 -6.47 -7.10
N ASN A 183 -15.61 -6.58 -8.39
CA ASN A 183 -14.67 -7.57 -8.88
C ASN A 183 -13.31 -7.27 -8.20
N PRO A 184 -12.68 -8.21 -7.48
CA PRO A 184 -11.37 -7.99 -6.84
C PRO A 184 -10.30 -7.43 -7.81
N CYS A 185 -10.49 -7.63 -9.11
CA CYS A 185 -9.66 -7.03 -10.15
C CYS A 185 -9.75 -5.50 -10.21
N LEU A 186 -10.92 -4.90 -9.93
CA LEU A 186 -11.16 -3.46 -9.94
C LEU A 186 -10.50 -2.76 -8.76
N TYR A 187 -10.58 -3.34 -7.55
CA TYR A 187 -9.79 -2.88 -6.41
C TYR A 187 -8.30 -2.84 -6.75
N GLY A 188 -7.79 -3.91 -7.35
CA GLY A 188 -6.38 -3.96 -7.77
C GLY A 188 -6.01 -2.88 -8.80
N VAL A 189 -6.95 -2.43 -9.65
CA VAL A 189 -6.71 -1.30 -10.58
C VAL A 189 -6.59 0.01 -9.81
N LEU A 190 -7.53 0.31 -8.91
CA LEU A 190 -7.50 1.54 -8.12
C LEU A 190 -6.26 1.63 -7.24
N GLU A 191 -5.96 0.54 -6.54
CA GLU A 191 -4.77 0.42 -5.72
C GLU A 191 -3.54 0.73 -6.57
N ARG A 192 -3.37 0.09 -7.73
CA ARG A 192 -2.25 0.39 -8.64
C ARG A 192 -2.18 1.86 -9.06
N LYS A 193 -3.30 2.48 -9.44
CA LYS A 193 -3.32 3.91 -9.80
C LYS A 193 -2.80 4.77 -8.63
N LEU A 194 -3.24 4.49 -7.40
CA LEU A 194 -2.78 5.19 -6.19
C LEU A 194 -1.26 5.02 -5.98
N TYR A 195 -0.74 3.81 -6.22
CA TYR A 195 0.70 3.55 -6.11
C TYR A 195 1.54 4.22 -7.18
N VAL A 196 0.98 4.48 -8.36
CA VAL A 196 1.64 5.30 -9.38
C VAL A 196 1.78 6.74 -8.90
N VAL A 197 0.72 7.31 -8.32
CA VAL A 197 0.80 8.65 -7.70
C VAL A 197 1.85 8.66 -6.60
N MET A 198 1.82 7.67 -5.70
CA MET A 198 2.81 7.52 -4.63
C MET A 198 4.25 7.44 -5.16
N PHE A 199 4.46 6.69 -6.23
CA PHE A 199 5.75 6.59 -6.87
C PHE A 199 6.22 7.95 -7.41
N ASN A 200 5.35 8.68 -8.11
CA ASN A 200 5.67 9.99 -8.67
C ASN A 200 6.04 11.00 -7.58
N VAL A 201 5.35 10.95 -6.44
CA VAL A 201 5.63 11.77 -5.25
C VAL A 201 7.01 11.42 -4.68
N LEU A 202 7.31 10.13 -4.50
CA LEU A 202 8.63 9.68 -4.04
C LEU A 202 9.75 10.04 -5.01
N ASP A 203 9.52 9.99 -6.31
CA ASP A 203 10.50 10.36 -7.32
C ASP A 203 10.79 11.86 -7.30
N SER A 204 9.72 12.66 -7.31
CA SER A 204 9.79 14.10 -7.48
C SER A 204 10.22 14.80 -6.19
N CYS A 205 9.59 14.47 -5.07
CA CYS A 205 9.78 15.18 -3.80
C CYS A 205 10.93 14.59 -2.98
N TYR A 206 11.20 13.28 -3.12
CA TYR A 206 12.14 12.55 -2.27
C TYR A 206 13.36 11.98 -3.02
N CYS A 207 13.45 12.19 -4.34
CA CYS A 207 14.48 11.59 -5.19
C CYS A 207 14.68 10.09 -4.96
N GLN A 208 13.59 9.37 -4.62
CA GLN A 208 13.61 7.95 -4.28
C GLN A 208 14.33 7.60 -2.96
N ASN A 209 14.40 8.54 -2.01
CA ASN A 209 14.99 8.38 -0.67
C ASN A 209 16.38 7.73 -0.66
N PRO A 210 17.39 8.27 -1.37
CA PRO A 210 18.72 7.69 -1.40
C PRO A 210 19.49 7.91 -0.09
N GLY A 211 18.95 8.71 0.85
CA GLY A 211 19.57 9.05 2.13
C GLY A 211 20.73 10.03 2.04
N PHE A 212 20.80 10.78 0.94
CA PHE A 212 21.68 11.94 0.84
C PHE A 212 20.91 13.17 1.29
N ASP A 213 21.54 14.03 2.09
CA ASP A 213 21.01 15.35 2.47
C ASP A 213 20.89 16.23 1.21
N GLN A 214 19.78 16.10 0.50
CA GLN A 214 19.42 17.01 -0.57
C GLN A 214 18.51 18.07 0.02
N SER A 215 19.10 19.20 0.41
CA SER A 215 18.33 20.39 0.75
C SER A 215 17.73 20.97 -0.53
N PHE A 216 16.49 20.57 -0.86
CA PHE A 216 15.74 21.26 -1.89
C PHE A 216 15.41 22.67 -1.41
N SER A 217 15.43 23.64 -2.34
CA SER A 217 14.89 24.97 -2.04
C SER A 217 13.37 24.84 -1.85
N THR A 218 12.79 25.48 -0.84
CA THR A 218 11.32 25.46 -0.63
C THR A 218 10.56 25.88 -1.89
N ALA A 219 11.13 26.80 -2.69
CA ALA A 219 10.56 27.24 -3.96
C ALA A 219 10.54 26.16 -5.06
N SER A 220 11.42 25.15 -5.02
CA SER A 220 11.44 24.04 -5.99
C SER A 220 10.54 22.87 -5.61
N ILE A 221 10.25 22.69 -4.32
CA ILE A 221 9.40 21.59 -3.82
C ILE A 221 7.91 21.91 -4.01
N VAL A 222 7.50 23.17 -3.81
CA VAL A 222 6.08 23.57 -3.87
C VAL A 222 5.39 23.12 -5.16
N PRO A 223 5.94 23.31 -6.38
CA PRO A 223 5.30 22.84 -7.61
C PRO A 223 5.15 21.32 -7.67
N GLN A 224 6.11 20.56 -7.12
CA GLN A 224 6.07 19.09 -7.10
C GLN A 224 4.98 18.59 -6.15
N ILE A 225 4.82 19.25 -5.00
CA ILE A 225 3.76 18.94 -4.04
C ILE A 225 2.38 19.24 -4.62
N LEU A 226 2.21 20.39 -5.27
CA LEU A 226 0.94 20.74 -5.91
C LEU A 226 0.57 19.78 -7.05
N GLU A 227 1.55 19.32 -7.83
CA GLU A 227 1.32 18.30 -8.85
C GLU A 227 0.94 16.94 -8.23
N GLY A 228 1.58 16.56 -7.11
CA GLY A 228 1.19 15.36 -6.36
C GLY A 228 -0.24 15.44 -5.82
N GLU A 229 -0.66 16.58 -5.27
CA GLU A 229 -2.03 16.78 -4.77
C GLU A 229 -3.03 16.71 -5.92
N ARG A 230 -2.73 17.35 -7.06
CA ARG A 230 -3.56 17.28 -8.27
C ARG A 230 -3.77 15.85 -8.75
N GLN A 231 -2.71 15.04 -8.82
CA GLN A 231 -2.80 13.63 -9.20
C GLN A 231 -3.64 12.80 -8.20
N LEU A 232 -3.57 13.15 -6.93
CA LEU A 232 -4.29 12.47 -5.87
C LEU A 232 -5.79 12.80 -5.86
N GLU A 233 -6.14 14.07 -6.09
CA GLU A 233 -7.53 14.51 -6.29
C GLU A 233 -8.14 13.88 -7.56
N GLU A 234 -7.38 13.82 -8.64
CA GLU A 234 -7.81 13.17 -9.88
C GLU A 234 -8.09 11.67 -9.65
N TRP A 235 -7.22 10.97 -8.91
CA TRP A 235 -7.44 9.59 -8.51
C TRP A 235 -8.69 9.43 -7.64
N TYR A 236 -8.92 10.35 -6.69
CA TYR A 236 -10.08 10.33 -5.82
C TYR A 236 -11.39 10.47 -6.62
N ALA A 237 -11.47 11.46 -7.51
CA ALA A 237 -12.63 11.72 -8.35
C ALA A 237 -12.96 10.54 -9.29
N GLN A 238 -11.92 9.89 -9.84
CA GLN A 238 -12.10 8.67 -10.64
C GLN A 238 -12.62 7.49 -9.81
N THR A 239 -12.19 7.37 -8.56
CA THR A 239 -12.58 6.26 -7.69
C THR A 239 -14.06 6.29 -7.32
N GLU A 240 -14.57 7.47 -6.98
CA GLU A 240 -15.97 7.66 -6.59
C GLU A 240 -16.93 7.47 -7.79
N SER A 241 -16.53 7.97 -8.97
CA SER A 241 -17.34 7.92 -10.20
C SER A 241 -17.33 6.57 -10.92
N GLU A 242 -16.18 5.86 -10.98
CA GLU A 242 -16.07 4.62 -11.77
C GLU A 242 -16.62 3.39 -11.05
N LEU A 243 -16.63 3.38 -9.70
CA LEU A 243 -16.75 2.14 -8.93
C LEU A 243 -17.73 2.18 -7.76
N GLY A 244 -18.27 3.35 -7.40
CA GLY A 244 -19.23 3.48 -6.28
C GLY A 244 -18.68 3.03 -4.93
N ILE A 245 -17.34 2.97 -4.79
CA ILE A 245 -16.68 2.68 -3.51
C ILE A 245 -16.62 3.98 -2.73
N ARG A 246 -17.27 4.01 -1.56
CA ARG A 246 -17.20 5.16 -0.66
C ARG A 246 -15.79 5.24 -0.04
N LEU A 247 -15.05 6.27 -0.42
CA LEU A 247 -13.83 6.67 0.27
C LEU A 247 -14.16 7.59 1.45
N TRP A 248 -13.37 7.50 2.51
CA TRP A 248 -13.51 8.27 3.72
C TRP A 248 -12.48 9.39 3.72
N HIS A 249 -12.86 10.55 3.20
CA HIS A 249 -12.07 11.77 3.34
C HIS A 249 -12.29 12.44 4.72
N GLU A 250 -13.51 12.31 5.26
CA GLU A 250 -13.90 12.81 6.58
C GLU A 250 -13.75 11.74 7.67
N LEU A 251 -13.88 12.17 8.93
CA LEU A 251 -13.78 11.30 10.10
C LEU A 251 -14.81 10.16 10.05
N LEU A 252 -14.34 8.92 10.08
CA LEU A 252 -15.22 7.75 10.22
C LEU A 252 -15.82 7.70 11.63
N LEU A 253 -17.13 7.90 11.74
CA LEU A 253 -17.89 7.87 12.98
C LEU A 253 -18.52 6.49 13.23
N ALA A 254 -18.91 6.22 14.49
CA ALA A 254 -19.55 4.96 14.87
C ALA A 254 -20.90 4.75 14.16
N GLU A 255 -21.63 5.83 13.88
CA GLU A 255 -22.91 5.80 13.17
C GLU A 255 -22.75 5.35 11.71
N ASP A 256 -21.65 5.71 11.07
CA ASP A 256 -21.34 5.31 9.71
C ASP A 256 -21.04 3.82 9.61
N LEU A 257 -20.30 3.28 10.58
CA LEU A 257 -20.06 1.85 10.72
C LEU A 257 -21.36 1.08 10.93
N ALA A 258 -22.28 1.60 11.75
CA ALA A 258 -23.57 0.97 12.00
C ALA A 258 -24.46 0.87 10.74
N LYS A 259 -24.27 1.75 9.76
CA LYS A 259 -25.00 1.74 8.48
C LYS A 259 -24.40 0.75 7.46
N MET A 260 -23.21 0.20 7.72
CA MET A 260 -22.57 -0.75 6.81
C MET A 260 -23.25 -2.12 6.87
N ASP A 261 -23.44 -2.73 5.70
CA ASP A 261 -24.00 -4.06 5.56
C ASP A 261 -22.90 -5.14 5.59
N GLN A 262 -23.20 -6.27 6.23
CA GLN A 262 -22.29 -7.41 6.29
C GLN A 262 -22.12 -8.11 4.92
N GLN A 263 -23.11 -7.99 4.02
CA GLN A 263 -23.05 -8.61 2.69
C GLN A 263 -21.94 -8.02 1.82
N SER A 264 -21.61 -6.74 2.03
CA SER A 264 -20.57 -6.00 1.31
C SER A 264 -19.27 -5.84 2.12
N THR A 265 -18.99 -6.73 3.08
CA THR A 265 -17.81 -6.64 3.96
C THR A 265 -16.50 -6.41 3.19
N ILE A 266 -16.31 -7.10 2.06
CA ILE A 266 -15.11 -6.96 1.23
C ILE A 266 -15.01 -5.57 0.59
N CYS A 267 -16.13 -5.00 0.17
CA CYS A 267 -16.17 -3.66 -0.42
C CYS A 267 -15.86 -2.59 0.62
N HIS A 268 -16.45 -2.70 1.81
CA HIS A 268 -16.19 -1.81 2.95
C HIS A 268 -14.73 -1.90 3.39
N LEU A 269 -14.17 -3.11 3.48
CA LEU A 269 -12.75 -3.36 3.77
C LEU A 269 -11.86 -2.62 2.75
N PHE A 270 -12.14 -2.77 1.46
CA PHE A 270 -11.38 -2.09 0.42
C PHE A 270 -11.50 -0.57 0.48
N GLY A 271 -12.70 -0.03 0.71
CA GLY A 271 -12.91 1.40 0.88
C GLY A 271 -12.10 1.96 2.05
N ILE A 272 -12.13 1.29 3.20
CA ILE A 272 -11.35 1.68 4.39
C ILE A 272 -9.85 1.62 4.11
N VAL A 273 -9.35 0.53 3.53
CA VAL A 273 -7.92 0.36 3.23
C VAL A 273 -7.43 1.43 2.24
N LEU A 274 -8.19 1.71 1.18
CA LEU A 274 -7.85 2.76 0.21
C LEU A 274 -7.88 4.15 0.85
N SER A 275 -8.84 4.42 1.73
CA SER A 275 -8.95 5.71 2.43
C SER A 275 -7.75 5.95 3.36
N VAL A 276 -7.34 4.93 4.11
CA VAL A 276 -6.14 5.00 4.96
C VAL A 276 -4.88 5.23 4.11
N ARG A 277 -4.76 4.55 2.97
CA ARG A 277 -3.60 4.72 2.06
C ARG A 277 -3.57 6.09 1.39
N TYR A 278 -4.74 6.60 1.02
CA TYR A 278 -4.90 7.96 0.49
C TYR A 278 -4.41 9.00 1.51
N HIS A 279 -4.90 8.93 2.76
CA HIS A 279 -4.45 9.86 3.80
C HIS A 279 -2.97 9.70 4.14
N ASN A 280 -2.43 8.48 4.11
CA ASN A 280 -1.00 8.26 4.28
C ASN A 280 -0.18 8.94 3.17
N LEU A 281 -0.63 8.85 1.92
CA LEU A 281 0.04 9.51 0.81
C LEU A 281 -0.05 11.04 0.92
N ARG A 282 -1.17 11.60 1.38
CA ARG A 282 -1.26 13.05 1.67
C ARG A 282 -0.25 13.49 2.72
N ILE A 283 -0.11 12.72 3.80
CA ILE A 283 0.84 13.04 4.86
C ILE A 283 2.27 12.98 4.33
N LEU A 284 2.61 11.96 3.54
CA LEU A 284 3.90 11.87 2.87
C LEU A 284 4.14 13.06 1.92
N LEU A 285 3.12 13.47 1.17
CA LEU A 285 3.23 14.58 0.22
C LEU A 285 3.56 15.91 0.94
N TYR A 286 2.91 16.16 2.07
CA TYR A 286 3.06 17.41 2.83
C TYR A 286 4.14 17.36 3.92
N HIS A 287 4.85 16.24 4.07
CA HIS A 287 5.86 16.08 5.13
C HIS A 287 7.03 17.08 4.98
N GLU A 288 7.47 17.38 3.76
CA GLU A 288 8.50 18.42 3.52
C GLU A 288 8.06 19.81 3.99
N PHE A 289 6.77 20.16 3.87
CA PHE A 289 6.24 21.40 4.42
C PHE A 289 6.24 21.40 5.94
N LEU A 290 5.99 20.24 6.57
CA LEU A 290 6.06 20.10 8.01
C LEU A 290 7.50 20.25 8.53
N GLU A 291 8.48 19.63 7.87
CA GLU A 291 9.90 19.78 8.22
C GLU A 291 10.38 21.22 8.02
N SER A 292 10.05 21.85 6.89
CA SER A 292 10.37 23.26 6.60
C SER A 292 9.76 24.20 7.64
N PHE A 293 8.48 23.99 7.99
CA PHE A 293 7.77 24.79 8.99
C PHE A 293 8.38 24.63 10.38
N LEU A 294 8.69 23.39 10.80
CA LEU A 294 9.32 23.11 12.09
C LEU A 294 10.74 23.69 12.20
N GLY A 295 11.52 23.61 11.12
CA GLY A 295 12.82 24.26 11.03
C GLY A 295 12.72 25.77 11.19
N SER A 296 11.71 26.38 10.57
CA SER A 296 11.44 27.82 10.66
C SER A 296 10.95 28.24 12.06
N CYS A 297 10.25 27.39 12.79
CA CYS A 297 9.88 27.65 14.20
C CYS A 297 11.07 27.49 15.16
N SER A 298 12.00 26.58 14.88
CA SER A 298 13.19 26.30 15.71
C SER A 298 14.24 27.41 15.60
N HIS A 299 14.42 27.95 14.39
CA HIS A 299 15.30 29.09 14.14
C HIS A 299 14.48 30.38 14.27
N GLY A 300 14.45 30.98 15.47
CA GLY A 300 13.74 32.23 15.77
C GLY A 300 13.95 33.35 14.72
N PRO A 301 13.09 34.39 14.70
CA PRO A 301 12.87 35.26 13.54
C PRO A 301 14.18 35.90 13.05
N ALA A 302 14.77 35.31 12.02
CA ALA A 302 15.98 35.82 11.40
C ALA A 302 15.63 37.11 10.64
N GLN A 303 16.11 38.24 11.16
CA GLN A 303 16.03 39.55 10.52
C GLN A 303 16.68 39.47 9.13
N SER A 304 15.87 39.30 8.09
CA SER A 304 16.34 39.40 6.70
C SER A 304 15.35 40.19 5.86
N THR A 305 15.78 41.40 5.53
CA THR A 305 15.07 42.52 4.90
C THR A 305 14.86 42.38 3.38
N ALA A 306 14.67 41.17 2.87
CA ALA A 306 14.44 40.96 1.43
C ALA A 306 13.25 40.00 1.16
N GLY A 307 12.15 40.56 0.66
CA GLY A 307 11.06 39.82 0.00
C GLY A 307 9.84 39.44 0.85
N PHE A 308 9.15 40.42 1.45
CA PHE A 308 7.95 40.21 2.29
C PHE A 308 6.75 39.51 1.58
N SER A 309 6.72 39.47 0.24
CA SER A 309 5.58 38.94 -0.55
C SER A 309 5.70 37.44 -0.91
N TRP A 310 6.84 36.98 -1.43
CA TRP A 310 7.00 35.57 -1.85
C TRP A 310 7.16 34.62 -0.66
N ARG A 311 7.90 35.05 0.38
CA ARG A 311 8.08 34.25 1.60
C ARG A 311 6.76 34.06 2.36
N SER A 312 5.93 35.12 2.47
CA SER A 312 4.64 35.01 3.15
C SER A 312 3.65 34.09 2.40
N LEU A 313 3.67 34.11 1.06
CA LEU A 313 2.90 33.16 0.25
C LEU A 313 3.35 31.70 0.47
N ILE A 314 4.67 31.44 0.48
CA ILE A 314 5.19 30.11 0.79
C ILE A 314 4.76 29.66 2.19
N THR A 315 4.89 30.53 3.20
CA THR A 315 4.49 30.20 4.58
C THR A 315 2.99 29.92 4.70
N GLN A 316 2.13 30.58 3.92
CA GLN A 316 0.70 30.27 3.86
C GLN A 316 0.41 28.91 3.23
N ILE A 317 1.13 28.56 2.16
CA ILE A 317 1.02 27.25 1.50
C ILE A 317 1.49 26.14 2.45
N GLU A 318 2.63 26.34 3.12
CA GLU A 318 3.16 25.42 4.13
C GLU A 318 2.17 25.23 5.28
N PHE A 319 1.60 26.32 5.80
CA PHE A 319 0.57 26.25 6.86
C PHE A 319 -0.64 25.43 6.43
N THR A 320 -1.14 25.64 5.20
CA THR A 320 -2.26 24.87 4.64
C THR A 320 -1.90 23.39 4.48
N GLY A 321 -0.68 23.08 4.03
CA GLY A 321 -0.18 21.72 3.93
C GLY A 321 -0.07 21.01 5.29
N VAL A 322 0.41 21.72 6.32
CA VAL A 322 0.44 21.21 7.71
C VAL A 322 -0.97 20.91 8.21
N GLN A 323 -1.94 21.79 7.93
CA GLN A 323 -3.34 21.56 8.27
C GLN A 323 -3.90 20.30 7.58
N ASN A 324 -3.62 20.11 6.29
CA ASN A 324 -4.03 18.92 5.53
C ASN A 324 -3.40 17.62 6.08
N CYS A 325 -2.13 17.70 6.52
CA CYS A 325 -1.45 16.62 7.24
C CYS A 325 -2.20 16.22 8.51
N ILE A 326 -2.58 17.21 9.32
CA ILE A 326 -3.29 17.00 10.59
C ILE A 326 -4.67 16.39 10.36
N GLU A 327 -5.42 16.91 9.38
CA GLU A 327 -6.73 16.38 9.02
C GLU A 327 -6.65 14.93 8.57
N SER A 328 -5.65 14.61 7.73
CA SER A 328 -5.38 13.24 7.29
C SER A 328 -4.98 12.32 8.45
N ALA A 329 -4.14 12.79 9.38
CA ALA A 329 -3.74 12.02 10.55
C ALA A 329 -4.93 11.75 11.49
N LYS A 330 -5.79 12.76 11.71
CA LYS A 330 -7.02 12.62 12.49
C LYS A 330 -7.99 11.61 11.86
N SER A 331 -8.16 11.65 10.53
CA SER A 331 -9.00 10.69 9.80
C SER A 331 -8.53 9.25 9.98
N ILE A 332 -7.22 9.00 9.87
CA ILE A 332 -6.65 7.66 10.09
C ILE A 332 -6.86 7.21 11.54
N ILE A 333 -6.53 8.05 12.53
CA ILE A 333 -6.67 7.72 13.95
C ILE A 333 -8.13 7.44 14.29
N SER A 334 -9.07 8.28 13.82
CA SER A 334 -10.50 8.09 14.01
C SER A 334 -10.96 6.77 13.40
N THR A 335 -10.57 6.49 12.15
CA THR A 335 -10.90 5.25 11.45
C THR A 335 -10.43 4.01 12.24
N VAL A 336 -9.17 3.99 12.68
CA VAL A 336 -8.65 2.85 13.46
C VAL A 336 -9.35 2.76 14.82
N HIS A 337 -9.53 3.87 15.52
CA HIS A 337 -10.18 3.90 16.82
C HIS A 337 -11.62 3.40 16.76
N THR A 338 -12.42 3.89 15.80
CA THR A 338 -13.82 3.51 15.66
C THR A 338 -13.96 2.03 15.29
N ILE A 339 -13.11 1.50 14.39
CA ILE A 339 -13.17 0.09 13.99
C ILE A 339 -12.69 -0.83 15.13
N THR A 340 -11.60 -0.48 15.84
CA THR A 340 -11.12 -1.28 16.97
C THR A 340 -12.08 -1.27 18.15
N SER A 341 -12.78 -0.16 18.37
CA SER A 341 -13.81 -0.01 19.41
C SER A 341 -15.15 -0.67 19.04
N SER A 342 -15.39 -0.95 17.76
CA SER A 342 -16.59 -1.67 17.30
C SER A 342 -16.67 -3.09 17.86
N ILE A 343 -17.84 -3.72 17.78
CA ILE A 343 -18.06 -5.09 18.24
C ILE A 343 -18.53 -5.95 17.06
N GLY A 344 -18.08 -7.20 16.99
CA GLY A 344 -18.49 -8.16 15.95
C GLY A 344 -17.67 -8.08 14.66
N TRP A 345 -18.32 -8.30 13.52
CA TRP A 345 -17.67 -8.43 12.20
C TRP A 345 -16.96 -7.16 11.73
N GLN A 346 -17.41 -5.99 12.19
CA GLN A 346 -16.84 -4.68 11.86
C GLN A 346 -15.36 -4.59 12.26
N ARG A 347 -14.92 -5.26 13.33
CA ARG A 347 -13.49 -5.32 13.71
C ARG A 347 -12.61 -5.92 12.61
N GLY A 348 -13.18 -6.76 11.76
CA GLY A 348 -12.49 -7.34 10.60
C GLY A 348 -12.23 -6.35 9.46
N LEU A 349 -12.85 -5.16 9.48
CA LEU A 349 -12.73 -4.15 8.42
C LEU A 349 -11.38 -3.40 8.41
N LEU A 350 -10.59 -3.49 9.49
CA LEU A 350 -9.19 -3.05 9.47
C LEU A 350 -8.29 -4.00 8.66
N GLY A 351 -8.76 -5.22 8.40
CA GLY A 351 -7.98 -6.25 7.74
C GLY A 351 -6.71 -6.61 8.54
N ALA A 352 -5.59 -6.70 7.83
CA ALA A 352 -4.30 -6.94 8.46
C ALA A 352 -3.79 -5.68 9.13
N TRP A 353 -3.66 -5.75 10.45
CA TRP A 353 -3.22 -4.67 11.32
C TRP A 353 -1.89 -4.01 10.89
N ASN A 354 -1.03 -4.72 10.16
CA ASN A 354 0.20 -4.21 9.56
C ASN A 354 -0.03 -3.22 8.39
N TYR A 355 -1.22 -3.19 7.78
CA TYR A 355 -1.63 -2.13 6.86
C TYR A 355 -2.06 -0.85 7.57
N SER A 356 -2.28 -0.87 8.90
CA SER A 356 -2.90 0.25 9.65
C SER A 356 -2.05 0.76 10.83
N LEU A 357 -1.24 -0.08 11.49
CA LEU A 357 -0.54 0.28 12.73
C LEU A 357 0.86 0.87 12.56
N TYR A 358 1.60 0.57 11.47
CA TYR A 358 2.89 1.24 11.20
C TYR A 358 2.72 2.77 11.19
N TYR A 359 1.57 3.19 10.72
CA TYR A 359 1.13 4.56 10.58
C TYR A 359 0.81 5.24 11.93
N ILE A 360 0.31 4.51 12.94
CA ILE A 360 -0.09 5.12 14.22
C ILE A 360 1.12 5.64 15.03
N GLU A 361 2.26 4.92 15.04
CA GLU A 361 3.45 5.40 15.75
C GLU A 361 4.07 6.65 15.11
N PHE A 362 4.04 6.74 13.77
CA PHE A 362 4.45 7.95 13.05
C PHE A 362 3.48 9.12 13.31
N PHE A 363 2.17 8.87 13.30
CA PHE A 363 1.16 9.93 13.46
C PHE A 363 1.00 10.43 14.89
N SER A 364 1.25 9.60 15.91
CA SER A 364 1.34 10.08 17.29
C SER A 364 2.42 11.15 17.43
N ARG A 365 3.55 11.02 16.71
CA ARG A 365 4.61 12.03 16.71
C ARG A 365 4.18 13.32 16.02
N VAL A 366 3.49 13.26 14.87
CA VAL A 366 2.96 14.45 14.18
C VAL A 366 1.91 15.20 15.02
N VAL A 367 0.99 14.48 15.67
CA VAL A 367 -0.03 15.09 16.55
C VAL A 367 0.60 15.68 17.83
N ASN A 368 1.61 15.02 18.40
CA ASN A 368 2.32 15.56 19.57
C ASN A 368 3.14 16.82 19.24
N VAL A 369 3.72 16.89 18.04
CA VAL A 369 4.42 18.08 17.54
C VAL A 369 3.44 19.26 17.37
N TRP A 370 2.23 19.02 16.87
CA TRP A 370 1.20 20.06 16.79
C TRP A 370 0.70 20.51 18.18
N ASN A 371 0.44 19.59 19.11
CA ASN A 371 0.03 19.95 20.47
C ASN A 371 1.09 20.84 21.16
N PHE A 372 2.38 20.58 20.88
CA PHE A 372 3.48 21.42 21.33
C PHE A 372 3.46 22.81 20.67
N ILE A 373 3.20 22.91 19.37
CA ILE A 373 3.07 24.19 18.65
C ILE A 373 1.85 24.99 19.13
N SER A 374 0.70 24.36 19.34
CA SER A 374 -0.53 25.02 19.81
C SER A 374 -0.46 25.53 21.25
N HIS A 375 0.53 25.07 22.03
CA HIS A 375 0.84 25.61 23.36
C HIS A 375 1.87 26.75 23.32
N LEU A 376 2.52 26.98 22.16
CA LEU A 376 3.51 28.04 21.95
C LEU A 376 2.93 29.28 21.23
N SER A 377 1.77 29.14 20.57
CA SER A 377 0.91 30.23 20.10
C SER A 377 -0.05 30.70 21.19
#